data_AF-A0AAN8PIK2-F1
#
_entry.id   AF-A0AAN8PIK2-F1
#
_cell.length_a   1.000
_cell.length_b   1.000
_cell.length_c   1.000
_cell.angle_alpha   90.00
_cell.angle_beta   90.00
_cell.angle_gamma   90.00
#
_symmetry.space_group_name_H-M   'P 1'
#
loop_
_entity.id
_entity.type
_entity.pdbx_description
1 polymer ?
#
loop_
_entity_poly.entity_id
_entity_poly.type
_entity_poly.pdbx_seq_one_letter_code
_entity_poly.pdbx_strand_id
1 'polypeptide(L)'
;MVWRYFVLDKYVSSHISSTYLKDVDNDLQSLTDAGFTVTVRFCYTLKMKSQAPYGDANKYWVLEHIKQLKPILQKHEGVLTSVEAGFIGIWGEWYYTTHFGDPNKRDHHKYPKHGYSDSIWNDRKEVLTAVLDAVPQSVQVQIRYPSIKRDMWDEKPTSYSEILKHGHKARTGHHNDCFLSSDNDVGTYHNKAVDYPYLHADTEYCVIGGETCAVTKNDRDKCPTALKEMAYFHWTFLNEGYNRDVYAIWKKDGCYEEVHRRLGYRLSLSQTILPDSVHPGGTLCYQFTIKNDGFAAPAKSMNVYIVLHSQHDGKYFAAELSHDTRTWQPGHHDIQGSVHVTRAFQQGSYDTYLAIGDKVLKDRSDFYVLLANKDVPDHAAGLNNLHHTVKVDTHHSGDAGSCASIIPWTPPKRSRHSRVFKGLLYLIITTLKNQQIINSDSLP
;
A
#
# COMPACT_ATOMS: atom_id res chain seq x y z
N MET A 1 0.96 8.07 5.06
CA MET A 1 0.72 7.84 3.61
C MET A 1 0.00 9.06 3.05
N VAL A 2 0.25 9.41 1.80
CA VAL A 2 -0.41 10.50 1.06
C VAL A 2 -1.20 9.91 -0.10
N TRP A 3 -2.26 10.58 -0.52
CA TRP A 3 -2.96 10.27 -1.77
C TRP A 3 -2.90 11.50 -2.68
N ARG A 4 -2.59 11.32 -3.97
CA ARG A 4 -2.26 12.44 -4.87
C ARG A 4 -2.79 12.25 -6.28
N TYR A 5 -3.57 13.23 -6.73
CA TYR A 5 -3.85 13.44 -8.14
C TYR A 5 -2.69 14.12 -8.87
N PHE A 6 -2.42 13.66 -10.09
CA PHE A 6 -1.70 14.40 -11.12
C PHE A 6 -2.64 14.64 -12.32
N VAL A 7 -3.00 15.89 -12.56
CA VAL A 7 -3.99 16.26 -13.58
C VAL A 7 -3.28 16.61 -14.90
N LEU A 8 -3.64 15.90 -15.97
CA LEU A 8 -3.03 15.97 -17.30
C LEU A 8 -3.91 16.70 -18.32
N ASP A 9 -4.83 17.56 -17.86
CA ASP A 9 -5.84 18.25 -18.68
C ASP A 9 -5.26 19.01 -19.87
N LYS A 10 -4.09 19.64 -19.69
CA LYS A 10 -3.37 20.38 -20.74
C LYS A 10 -2.70 19.50 -21.81
N TYR A 11 -2.66 18.19 -21.61
CA TYR A 11 -1.88 17.25 -22.44
C TYR A 11 -2.76 16.26 -23.21
N VAL A 12 -4.09 16.40 -23.19
CA VAL A 12 -5.02 15.45 -23.84
C VAL A 12 -4.74 15.17 -25.32
N SER A 13 -3.97 16.04 -25.99
CA SER A 13 -3.56 15.92 -27.39
C SER A 13 -2.10 16.30 -27.65
N SER A 14 -1.22 16.16 -26.66
CA SER A 14 0.21 16.47 -26.78
C SER A 14 1.02 15.73 -25.74
N HIS A 15 2.31 15.50 -25.96
CA HIS A 15 3.18 14.98 -24.91
C HIS A 15 3.11 15.80 -23.61
N ILE A 16 3.24 15.12 -22.46
CA ILE A 16 3.44 15.79 -21.17
C ILE A 16 4.73 16.60 -21.25
N SER A 17 4.68 17.87 -20.85
CA SER A 17 5.87 18.73 -20.88
C SER A 17 6.96 18.20 -19.96
N SER A 18 8.23 18.43 -20.34
CA SER A 18 9.38 18.07 -19.50
C SER A 18 9.34 18.75 -18.13
N THR A 19 8.82 19.98 -18.06
CA THR A 19 8.61 20.70 -16.81
C THR A 19 7.63 19.98 -15.89
N TYR A 20 6.46 19.57 -16.40
CA TYR A 20 5.48 18.86 -15.57
C TYR A 20 5.98 17.48 -15.14
N LEU A 21 6.68 16.76 -16.02
CA LEU A 21 7.34 15.49 -15.65
C LEU A 21 8.37 15.70 -14.52
N LYS A 22 9.13 16.79 -14.55
CA LYS A 22 10.06 17.15 -13.48
C LYS A 22 9.33 17.48 -12.17
N ASP A 23 8.17 18.13 -12.24
CA ASP A 23 7.36 18.41 -11.04
C ASP A 23 6.82 17.12 -10.40
N VAL A 24 6.36 16.15 -11.21
CA VAL A 24 5.99 14.81 -10.72
C VAL A 24 7.17 14.13 -10.03
N ASP A 25 8.37 14.17 -10.64
CA ASP A 25 9.59 13.61 -10.06
C ASP A 25 9.96 14.28 -8.71
N ASN A 26 9.84 15.60 -8.63
CA ASN A 26 10.12 16.36 -7.41
C ASN A 26 9.11 16.09 -6.29
N ASP A 27 7.81 15.95 -6.61
CA ASP A 27 6.76 15.61 -5.64
C ASP A 27 7.07 14.25 -4.98
N LEU A 28 7.44 13.24 -5.78
CA LEU A 28 7.79 11.90 -5.28
C LEU A 28 9.12 11.88 -4.51
N GLN A 29 10.12 12.66 -4.95
CA GLN A 29 11.37 12.83 -4.21
C GLN A 29 11.12 13.46 -2.84
N SER A 30 10.25 14.48 -2.77
CA SER A 30 9.91 15.15 -1.51
C SER A 30 9.29 14.20 -0.49
N LEU A 31 8.46 13.26 -0.95
CA LEU A 31 7.88 12.22 -0.10
C LEU A 31 8.96 11.24 0.41
N THR A 32 9.92 10.88 -0.43
CA THR A 32 11.07 10.03 -0.05
C THR A 32 11.90 10.69 1.04
N ASP A 33 12.17 11.99 0.89
CA ASP A 33 12.97 12.74 1.86
C ASP A 33 12.24 12.91 3.19
N ALA A 34 10.93 13.13 3.14
CA ALA A 34 10.06 13.32 4.31
C ALA A 34 9.64 12.01 5.00
N GLY A 35 9.92 10.84 4.42
CA GLY A 35 9.58 9.54 5.02
C GLY A 35 8.10 9.15 4.85
N PHE A 36 7.46 9.59 3.77
CA PHE A 36 6.06 9.24 3.46
C PHE A 36 5.98 8.35 2.22
N THR A 37 4.99 7.48 2.20
CA THR A 37 4.56 6.74 1.00
C THR A 37 3.33 7.40 0.37
N VAL A 38 3.03 7.06 -0.88
CA VAL A 38 1.95 7.68 -1.65
C VAL A 38 1.21 6.69 -2.55
N THR A 39 -0.10 6.88 -2.65
CA THR A 39 -0.90 6.38 -3.78
C THR A 39 -1.14 7.52 -4.77
N VAL A 40 -0.83 7.29 -6.04
CA VAL A 40 -0.95 8.31 -7.08
C VAL A 40 -2.03 7.94 -8.09
N ARG A 41 -2.75 8.95 -8.58
CA ARG A 41 -3.67 8.82 -9.71
C ARG A 41 -3.37 9.88 -10.77
N PHE A 42 -3.04 9.45 -11.97
CA PHE A 42 -2.98 10.34 -13.13
C PHE A 42 -4.37 10.39 -13.77
N CYS A 43 -4.93 11.57 -14.01
CA CYS A 43 -6.22 11.73 -14.66
C CYS A 43 -6.24 12.95 -15.58
N TYR A 44 -7.19 13.04 -16.51
CA TYR A 44 -7.28 14.18 -17.44
C TYR A 44 -8.24 15.27 -17.00
N THR A 45 -9.21 14.98 -16.14
CA THR A 45 -10.19 15.98 -15.72
C THR A 45 -10.78 15.62 -14.37
N LEU A 46 -10.90 16.63 -13.51
CA LEU A 46 -11.65 16.56 -12.25
C LEU A 46 -13.02 17.25 -12.36
N LYS A 47 -13.35 17.79 -13.54
CA LYS A 47 -14.58 18.54 -13.76
C LYS A 47 -15.67 17.58 -14.21
N MET A 48 -16.74 17.50 -13.43
CA MET A 48 -17.95 16.78 -13.82
C MET A 48 -18.53 17.40 -15.09
N LYS A 49 -18.89 16.55 -16.05
CA LYS A 49 -19.65 16.92 -17.24
C LYS A 49 -20.79 15.94 -17.46
N SER A 50 -22.00 16.47 -17.63
CA SER A 50 -23.20 15.67 -17.87
C SER A 50 -23.26 15.09 -19.28
N GLN A 51 -22.45 15.61 -20.23
CA GLN A 51 -22.42 15.22 -21.65
C GLN A 51 -20.97 15.18 -22.19
N ALA A 52 -20.76 14.41 -23.27
CA ALA A 52 -19.46 14.28 -23.93
C ALA A 52 -19.22 15.48 -24.88
N PRO A 53 -17.96 15.82 -25.20
CA PRO A 53 -16.72 15.15 -24.78
C PRO A 53 -16.36 15.44 -23.31
N TYR A 54 -15.95 14.40 -22.61
CA TYR A 54 -15.67 14.47 -21.18
C TYR A 54 -14.31 15.12 -20.87
N GLY A 55 -13.37 15.05 -21.82
CA GLY A 55 -12.03 15.64 -21.68
C GLY A 55 -10.94 14.64 -21.30
N ASP A 56 -11.19 13.35 -21.51
CA ASP A 56 -10.16 12.30 -21.53
C ASP A 56 -9.41 12.30 -22.88
N ALA A 57 -8.14 11.86 -22.85
CA ALA A 57 -7.33 11.71 -24.05
C ALA A 57 -7.72 10.45 -24.85
N ASN A 58 -7.42 10.42 -26.15
CA ASN A 58 -7.58 9.20 -26.95
C ASN A 58 -6.49 8.15 -26.60
N LYS A 59 -6.68 6.90 -27.06
CA LYS A 59 -5.76 5.79 -26.79
C LYS A 59 -4.30 6.10 -27.10
N TYR A 60 -4.01 6.72 -28.25
CA TYR A 60 -2.65 7.06 -28.63
C TYR A 60 -1.96 7.93 -27.57
N TRP A 61 -2.60 9.04 -27.18
CA TRP A 61 -2.04 9.94 -26.18
C TRP A 61 -1.97 9.32 -24.79
N VAL A 62 -2.95 8.50 -24.40
CA VAL A 62 -2.88 7.74 -23.13
C VAL A 62 -1.63 6.87 -23.07
N LEU A 63 -1.34 6.11 -24.11
CA LEU A 63 -0.18 5.22 -24.14
C LEU A 63 1.14 5.99 -24.17
N GLU A 64 1.22 7.11 -24.89
CA GLU A 64 2.40 7.98 -24.88
C GLU A 64 2.64 8.62 -23.50
N HIS A 65 1.59 9.06 -22.79
CA HIS A 65 1.73 9.60 -21.44
C HIS A 65 2.22 8.57 -20.44
N ILE A 66 1.66 7.35 -20.47
CA ILE A 66 2.11 6.25 -19.61
C ILE A 66 3.59 5.95 -19.85
N LYS A 67 4.02 5.95 -21.11
CA LYS A 67 5.44 5.78 -21.48
C LYS A 67 6.33 6.90 -20.94
N GLN A 68 5.89 8.16 -20.96
CA GLN A 68 6.63 9.29 -20.39
C GLN A 68 6.75 9.21 -18.86
N LEU A 69 5.74 8.66 -18.18
CA LEU A 69 5.70 8.52 -16.71
C LEU A 69 6.47 7.29 -16.19
N LYS A 70 6.59 6.23 -16.99
CA LYS A 70 7.32 5.00 -16.65
C LYS A 70 8.68 5.24 -15.96
N PRO A 71 9.64 6.02 -16.52
CA PRO A 71 10.93 6.20 -15.86
C PRO A 71 10.84 6.83 -14.47
N ILE A 72 9.86 7.71 -14.24
CA ILE A 72 9.64 8.37 -12.95
C ILE A 72 9.04 7.37 -11.95
N LEU A 73 8.02 6.62 -12.36
CA LEU A 73 7.40 5.59 -11.51
C LEU A 73 8.38 4.47 -11.13
N GLN A 74 9.28 4.10 -12.04
CA GLN A 74 10.35 3.13 -11.77
C GLN A 74 11.37 3.68 -10.78
N LYS A 75 11.80 4.94 -10.95
CA LYS A 75 12.77 5.59 -10.04
C LYS A 75 12.27 5.66 -8.59
N HIS A 76 10.97 5.88 -8.40
CA HIS A 76 10.36 6.12 -7.08
C HIS A 76 9.65 4.90 -6.48
N GLU A 77 10.06 3.69 -6.85
CA GLU A 77 9.47 2.42 -6.39
C GLU A 77 9.24 2.37 -4.87
N GLY A 78 10.22 2.80 -4.09
CA GLY A 78 10.19 2.72 -2.63
C GLY A 78 8.99 3.46 -2.01
N VAL A 79 8.66 4.65 -2.51
CA VAL A 79 7.59 5.48 -1.93
C VAL A 79 6.21 5.19 -2.48
N LEU A 80 6.07 4.48 -3.59
CA LEU A 80 4.77 4.14 -4.16
C LEU A 80 4.09 3.05 -3.33
N THR A 81 2.99 3.35 -2.63
CA THR A 81 2.11 2.34 -2.02
C THR A 81 1.33 1.61 -3.11
N SER A 82 0.73 2.35 -4.04
CA SER A 82 0.00 1.85 -5.20
C SER A 82 -0.13 2.94 -6.28
N VAL A 83 -0.59 2.56 -7.47
CA VAL A 83 -0.95 3.50 -8.54
C VAL A 83 -2.38 3.22 -8.97
N GLU A 84 -3.26 4.20 -8.94
CA GLU A 84 -4.61 4.05 -9.50
C GLU A 84 -4.55 4.31 -11.01
N ALA A 85 -5.17 3.43 -11.80
CA ALA A 85 -5.08 3.45 -13.27
C ALA A 85 -5.90 4.59 -13.92
N GLY A 86 -5.80 5.83 -13.45
CA GLY A 86 -6.76 6.90 -13.71
C GLY A 86 -6.83 7.50 -15.13
N PHE A 87 -6.24 6.88 -16.14
CA PHE A 87 -6.16 7.46 -17.49
C PHE A 87 -7.48 7.40 -18.29
N ILE A 88 -8.56 6.85 -17.73
CA ILE A 88 -9.84 6.70 -18.42
C ILE A 88 -10.95 7.43 -17.67
N GLY A 89 -11.57 8.39 -18.35
CA GLY A 89 -12.76 9.10 -17.91
C GLY A 89 -12.54 10.18 -16.84
N ILE A 90 -13.64 10.82 -16.42
CA ILE A 90 -13.63 11.83 -15.35
C ILE A 90 -13.14 11.21 -14.04
N TRP A 91 -12.29 11.97 -13.33
CA TRP A 91 -11.61 11.56 -12.08
C TRP A 91 -10.71 10.33 -12.22
N GLY A 92 -10.58 9.78 -13.43
CA GLY A 92 -9.87 8.54 -13.69
C GLY A 92 -10.60 7.28 -13.22
N GLU A 93 -11.93 7.32 -13.14
CA GLU A 93 -12.72 6.22 -12.58
C GLU A 93 -13.19 5.18 -13.61
N TRP A 94 -12.79 5.28 -14.88
CA TRP A 94 -13.14 4.33 -15.95
C TRP A 94 -14.60 4.32 -16.41
N TYR A 95 -15.32 5.42 -16.15
CA TYR A 95 -16.75 5.52 -16.43
C TYR A 95 -17.11 6.64 -17.42
N TYR A 96 -16.95 7.90 -17.04
CA TYR A 96 -17.29 9.06 -17.89
C TYR A 96 -16.21 9.31 -18.96
N THR A 97 -16.15 8.45 -19.98
CA THR A 97 -15.12 8.46 -21.03
C THR A 97 -15.67 8.70 -22.43
N THR A 98 -14.93 9.48 -23.24
CA THR A 98 -15.25 9.78 -24.64
C THR A 98 -14.73 8.69 -25.57
N HIS A 99 -13.56 8.14 -25.26
CA HIS A 99 -12.80 7.28 -26.17
C HIS A 99 -12.80 5.80 -25.79
N PHE A 100 -13.12 5.47 -24.55
CA PHE A 100 -13.08 4.09 -24.03
C PHE A 100 -14.47 3.62 -23.60
N GLY A 101 -15.51 4.09 -24.27
CA GLY A 101 -16.88 3.69 -23.98
C GLY A 101 -17.87 4.18 -25.03
N ASP A 102 -19.17 3.97 -24.78
CA ASP A 102 -20.25 4.58 -25.56
C ASP A 102 -20.83 5.77 -24.76
N PRO A 103 -20.49 7.02 -25.13
CA PRO A 103 -20.99 8.20 -24.42
C PRO A 103 -22.51 8.38 -24.51
N ASN A 104 -23.23 7.63 -25.35
CA ASN A 104 -24.68 7.69 -25.45
C ASN A 104 -25.38 6.59 -24.63
N LYS A 105 -24.63 5.64 -24.06
CA LYS A 105 -25.15 4.52 -23.24
C LYS A 105 -24.56 4.53 -21.83
N ARG A 106 -24.71 5.67 -21.15
CA ARG A 106 -24.12 5.90 -19.81
C ARG A 106 -24.88 5.19 -18.69
N ASP A 107 -26.19 5.02 -18.83
CA ASP A 107 -27.04 4.53 -17.75
C ASP A 107 -26.77 3.05 -17.44
N HIS A 108 -26.13 2.79 -16.30
CA HIS A 108 -25.76 1.45 -15.83
C HIS A 108 -26.94 0.60 -15.37
N HIS A 109 -28.14 1.18 -15.26
CA HIS A 109 -29.38 0.44 -14.99
C HIS A 109 -30.10 0.03 -16.28
N LYS A 110 -29.82 0.70 -17.41
CA LYS A 110 -30.53 0.51 -18.69
C LYS A 110 -29.73 -0.27 -19.73
N TYR A 111 -28.41 -0.17 -19.68
CA TYR A 111 -27.52 -0.88 -20.59
C TYR A 111 -26.63 -1.81 -19.78
N PRO A 112 -26.45 -3.09 -20.18
CA PRO A 112 -25.56 -4.01 -19.45
C PRO A 112 -24.18 -3.36 -19.28
N LYS A 113 -23.57 -3.55 -18.10
CA LYS A 113 -22.40 -2.78 -17.61
C LYS A 113 -21.15 -2.81 -18.49
N HIS A 114 -21.17 -3.58 -19.58
CA HIS A 114 -20.08 -3.69 -20.55
C HIS A 114 -20.58 -3.62 -22.00
N GLY A 115 -21.58 -2.77 -22.31
CA GLY A 115 -22.05 -2.49 -23.69
C GLY A 115 -21.01 -1.88 -24.65
N TYR A 116 -19.73 -2.09 -24.35
CA TYR A 116 -18.57 -1.83 -25.17
C TYR A 116 -18.45 -2.91 -26.24
N SER A 117 -17.97 -2.53 -27.42
CA SER A 117 -17.49 -3.52 -28.38
C SER A 117 -16.23 -4.19 -27.85
N ASP A 118 -15.91 -5.38 -28.37
CA ASP A 118 -14.65 -6.08 -28.06
C ASP A 118 -13.42 -5.17 -28.28
N SER A 119 -13.47 -4.28 -29.28
CA SER A 119 -12.43 -3.29 -29.53
C SER A 119 -12.22 -2.33 -28.36
N ILE A 120 -13.30 -1.79 -27.78
CA ILE A 120 -13.20 -0.89 -26.63
C ILE A 120 -12.67 -1.64 -25.40
N TRP A 121 -13.03 -2.91 -25.26
CA TRP A 121 -12.51 -3.72 -24.16
C TRP A 121 -11.02 -4.03 -24.30
N ASN A 122 -10.57 -4.33 -25.53
CA ASN A 122 -9.16 -4.46 -25.85
C ASN A 122 -8.39 -3.16 -25.59
N ASP A 123 -8.95 -2.00 -25.99
CA ASP A 123 -8.33 -0.69 -25.74
C ASP A 123 -8.15 -0.42 -24.24
N ARG A 124 -9.18 -0.69 -23.43
CA ARG A 124 -9.12 -0.60 -21.97
C ARG A 124 -8.06 -1.54 -21.38
N LYS A 125 -8.01 -2.80 -21.84
CA LYS A 125 -7.04 -3.79 -21.39
C LYS A 125 -5.60 -3.40 -21.75
N GLU A 126 -5.39 -2.83 -22.94
CA GLU A 126 -4.09 -2.30 -23.36
C GLU A 126 -3.64 -1.14 -22.48
N VAL A 127 -4.55 -0.22 -22.11
CA VAL A 127 -4.23 0.86 -21.16
C VAL A 127 -3.85 0.32 -19.79
N LEU A 128 -4.63 -0.60 -19.20
CA LEU A 128 -4.29 -1.19 -17.89
C LEU A 128 -2.94 -1.92 -17.94
N THR A 129 -2.71 -2.69 -19.00
CA THR A 129 -1.46 -3.43 -19.22
C THR A 129 -0.28 -2.46 -19.32
N ALA A 130 -0.43 -1.35 -20.06
CA ALA A 130 0.60 -0.33 -20.15
C ALA A 130 0.92 0.32 -18.79
N VAL A 131 -0.10 0.60 -17.96
CA VAL A 131 0.13 1.12 -16.59
C VAL A 131 0.87 0.09 -15.74
N LEU A 132 0.44 -1.18 -15.77
CA LEU A 132 1.11 -2.28 -15.07
C LEU A 132 2.58 -2.44 -15.50
N ASP A 133 2.88 -2.25 -16.79
CA ASP A 133 4.24 -2.35 -17.31
C ASP A 133 5.07 -1.06 -17.07
N ALA A 134 4.42 0.05 -16.74
CA ALA A 134 5.06 1.30 -16.37
C ALA A 134 5.48 1.34 -14.89
N VAL A 135 4.69 0.73 -14.01
CA VAL A 135 4.97 0.69 -12.57
C VAL A 135 5.90 -0.47 -12.18
N PRO A 136 6.74 -0.33 -11.14
CA PRO A 136 7.58 -1.42 -10.62
C PRO A 136 6.80 -2.67 -10.28
N GLN A 137 7.41 -3.86 -10.45
CA GLN A 137 6.76 -5.15 -10.19
C GLN A 137 6.30 -5.34 -8.74
N SER A 138 6.92 -4.63 -7.79
CA SER A 138 6.55 -4.61 -6.37
C SER A 138 5.33 -3.73 -6.05
N VAL A 139 4.89 -2.89 -7.01
CA VAL A 139 3.78 -1.95 -6.86
C VAL A 139 2.55 -2.49 -7.60
N GLN A 140 1.41 -2.48 -6.91
CA GLN A 140 0.12 -2.85 -7.49
C GLN A 140 -0.59 -1.63 -8.11
N VAL A 141 -1.42 -1.90 -9.12
CA VAL A 141 -2.23 -0.92 -9.85
C VAL A 141 -3.70 -1.12 -9.51
N GLN A 142 -4.39 -0.08 -9.08
CA GLN A 142 -5.79 -0.17 -8.65
C GLN A 142 -6.76 0.27 -9.75
N ILE A 143 -7.90 -0.40 -9.83
CA ILE A 143 -9.07 -0.02 -10.65
C ILE A 143 -10.33 0.02 -9.78
N ARG A 144 -11.34 0.82 -10.16
CA ARG A 144 -12.52 1.02 -9.32
C ARG A 144 -13.41 -0.22 -9.21
N TYR A 145 -13.70 -0.85 -10.34
CA TYR A 145 -14.78 -1.82 -10.45
C TYR A 145 -14.25 -3.26 -10.39
N PRO A 146 -14.67 -4.09 -9.41
CA PRO A 146 -14.27 -5.50 -9.35
C PRO A 146 -14.64 -6.29 -10.61
N SER A 147 -15.76 -5.95 -11.26
CA SER A 147 -16.18 -6.58 -12.52
C SER A 147 -15.16 -6.37 -13.64
N ILE A 148 -14.52 -5.19 -13.73
CA ILE A 148 -13.48 -4.93 -14.72
C ILE A 148 -12.30 -5.88 -14.51
N LYS A 149 -11.85 -6.10 -13.27
CA LYS A 149 -10.75 -7.04 -12.99
C LYS A 149 -11.11 -8.46 -13.44
N ARG A 150 -12.32 -8.92 -13.10
CA ARG A 150 -12.80 -10.26 -13.46
C ARG A 150 -12.87 -10.46 -14.97
N ASP A 151 -13.49 -9.53 -15.67
CA ASP A 151 -13.69 -9.60 -17.13
C ASP A 151 -12.37 -9.46 -17.91
N MET A 152 -11.36 -8.76 -17.37
CA MET A 152 -10.07 -8.61 -18.03
C MET A 152 -9.14 -9.81 -17.87
N TRP A 153 -9.17 -10.45 -16.70
CA TRP A 153 -8.18 -11.44 -16.31
C TRP A 153 -8.78 -12.81 -16.07
N ASP A 154 -9.58 -12.95 -15.01
CA ASP A 154 -10.18 -14.20 -14.54
C ASP A 154 -11.24 -13.86 -13.48
N GLU A 155 -12.38 -14.57 -13.51
CA GLU A 155 -13.42 -14.47 -12.48
C GLU A 155 -12.96 -14.99 -11.12
N LYS A 156 -11.89 -15.80 -11.06
CA LYS A 156 -11.31 -16.29 -9.82
C LYS A 156 -10.49 -15.21 -9.12
N PRO A 157 -10.58 -15.08 -7.78
CA PRO A 157 -9.70 -14.22 -6.98
C PRO A 157 -8.22 -14.54 -7.18
N THR A 158 -7.37 -13.60 -6.81
CA THR A 158 -5.91 -13.75 -6.82
C THR A 158 -5.47 -14.67 -5.68
N SER A 159 -4.65 -15.67 -5.98
CA SER A 159 -3.99 -16.53 -5.00
C SER A 159 -2.61 -16.01 -4.63
N TYR A 160 -2.10 -16.41 -3.46
CA TYR A 160 -0.73 -16.11 -3.06
C TYR A 160 0.34 -16.59 -4.07
N SER A 161 0.12 -17.74 -4.73
CA SER A 161 1.05 -18.25 -5.74
C SER A 161 1.15 -17.34 -6.97
N GLU A 162 0.10 -16.61 -7.32
CA GLU A 162 0.10 -15.63 -8.41
C GLU A 162 0.81 -14.33 -7.98
N ILE A 163 0.69 -13.95 -6.70
CA ILE A 163 1.41 -12.81 -6.11
C ILE A 163 2.92 -13.00 -6.19
N LEU A 164 3.41 -14.22 -5.96
CA LEU A 164 4.83 -14.57 -6.10
C LEU A 164 5.34 -14.51 -7.55
N LYS A 165 4.44 -14.63 -8.53
CA LYS A 165 4.77 -14.57 -9.97
C LYS A 165 4.69 -13.16 -10.55
N HIS A 166 4.18 -12.18 -9.80
CA HIS A 166 4.04 -10.79 -10.24
C HIS A 166 3.24 -10.63 -11.55
N GLY A 167 2.29 -11.53 -11.83
CA GLY A 167 1.43 -11.46 -13.02
C GLY A 167 0.46 -10.26 -12.97
N HIS A 168 -0.01 -9.81 -14.12
CA HIS A 168 -0.89 -8.63 -14.25
C HIS A 168 -2.16 -8.73 -13.38
N LYS A 169 -2.80 -9.89 -13.31
CA LYS A 169 -3.95 -10.14 -12.41
C LYS A 169 -3.61 -9.86 -10.95
N ALA A 170 -2.51 -10.43 -10.46
CA ALA A 170 -2.08 -10.30 -9.06
C ALA A 170 -1.58 -8.89 -8.71
N ARG A 171 -1.16 -8.15 -9.73
CA ARG A 171 -0.79 -6.73 -9.61
C ARG A 171 -1.94 -5.77 -9.83
N THR A 172 -3.14 -6.24 -10.16
CA THR A 172 -4.34 -5.40 -10.30
C THR A 172 -5.12 -5.41 -8.98
N GLY A 173 -5.07 -4.34 -8.20
CA GLY A 173 -5.88 -4.14 -7.00
C GLY A 173 -7.15 -3.33 -7.26
N HIS A 174 -7.76 -2.81 -6.19
CA HIS A 174 -9.04 -2.12 -6.24
C HIS A 174 -8.97 -0.75 -5.61
N HIS A 175 -9.83 0.17 -6.02
CA HIS A 175 -10.18 1.33 -5.20
C HIS A 175 -11.69 1.51 -5.17
N ASN A 176 -12.24 2.11 -4.13
CA ASN A 176 -13.66 2.43 -4.04
C ASN A 176 -13.84 3.92 -3.77
N ASP A 177 -14.14 4.66 -4.84
CA ASP A 177 -14.42 6.09 -4.77
C ASP A 177 -15.92 6.25 -4.61
N CYS A 178 -16.38 6.55 -3.38
CA CYS A 178 -17.75 6.45 -2.86
C CYS A 178 -18.02 5.25 -1.92
N PHE A 179 -17.02 4.84 -1.15
CA PHE A 179 -17.20 3.85 -0.09
C PHE A 179 -18.38 4.23 0.83
N LEU A 180 -19.29 3.28 1.02
CA LEU A 180 -20.53 3.38 1.81
C LEU A 180 -21.57 4.39 1.31
N SER A 181 -21.41 5.00 0.14
CA SER A 181 -22.24 6.15 -0.24
C SER A 181 -23.62 5.78 -0.84
N SER A 182 -23.83 4.50 -1.17
CA SER A 182 -25.15 3.95 -1.52
C SER A 182 -25.16 2.42 -1.29
N ASP A 183 -26.24 1.73 -1.67
CA ASP A 183 -26.28 0.26 -1.58
C ASP A 183 -25.18 -0.42 -2.43
N ASN A 184 -24.77 0.23 -3.52
CA ASN A 184 -23.79 -0.27 -4.49
C ASN A 184 -22.58 0.67 -4.65
N ASP A 185 -22.37 1.59 -3.71
CA ASP A 185 -21.28 2.57 -3.69
C ASP A 185 -21.16 3.35 -5.00
N VAL A 186 -22.29 3.92 -5.42
CA VAL A 186 -22.47 4.72 -6.64
C VAL A 186 -21.99 3.95 -7.89
N GLY A 187 -22.36 2.68 -7.95
CA GLY A 187 -22.10 1.80 -9.09
C GLY A 187 -20.77 1.04 -9.03
N THR A 188 -19.94 1.22 -8.01
CA THR A 188 -18.74 0.39 -7.77
C THR A 188 -19.09 -1.09 -7.79
N TYR A 189 -20.17 -1.46 -7.10
CA TYR A 189 -20.68 -2.83 -7.10
C TYR A 189 -21.76 -3.03 -8.17
N HIS A 190 -21.64 -4.08 -8.97
CA HIS A 190 -22.65 -4.48 -9.95
C HIS A 190 -23.64 -5.48 -9.38
N ASN A 191 -23.12 -6.54 -8.77
CA ASN A 191 -23.89 -7.59 -8.15
C ASN A 191 -23.15 -8.00 -6.87
N LYS A 192 -23.60 -7.51 -5.72
CA LYS A 192 -22.94 -7.75 -4.43
C LYS A 192 -22.80 -9.24 -4.10
N ALA A 193 -23.72 -10.09 -4.54
CA ALA A 193 -23.63 -11.53 -4.31
C ALA A 193 -22.42 -12.17 -5.01
N VAL A 194 -21.88 -11.53 -6.06
CA VAL A 194 -20.67 -11.95 -6.78
C VAL A 194 -19.47 -11.10 -6.39
N ASP A 195 -19.65 -9.77 -6.35
CA ASP A 195 -18.57 -8.81 -6.12
C ASP A 195 -18.01 -8.91 -4.70
N TYR A 196 -18.84 -9.10 -3.66
CA TYR A 196 -18.36 -9.11 -2.28
C TYR A 196 -17.50 -10.34 -1.97
N PRO A 197 -17.93 -11.58 -2.27
CA PRO A 197 -17.08 -12.75 -2.04
C PRO A 197 -15.79 -12.71 -2.87
N TYR A 198 -15.86 -12.24 -4.12
CA TYR A 198 -14.68 -12.07 -4.95
C TYR A 198 -13.70 -11.07 -4.33
N LEU A 199 -14.20 -9.88 -3.95
CA LEU A 199 -13.37 -8.82 -3.41
C LEU A 199 -12.76 -9.22 -2.07
N HIS A 200 -13.53 -9.87 -1.19
CA HIS A 200 -13.02 -10.39 0.08
C HIS A 200 -11.81 -11.30 -0.11
N ALA A 201 -11.91 -12.30 -0.99
CA ALA A 201 -10.82 -13.24 -1.24
C ALA A 201 -9.66 -12.60 -2.02
N ASP A 202 -9.94 -11.69 -2.95
CA ASP A 202 -8.92 -11.06 -3.78
C ASP A 202 -8.09 -10.03 -2.99
N THR A 203 -8.74 -9.28 -2.10
CA THR A 203 -8.11 -8.25 -1.25
C THR A 203 -7.31 -8.82 -0.08
N GLU A 204 -7.37 -10.13 0.15
CA GLU A 204 -6.41 -10.80 1.02
C GLU A 204 -4.97 -10.51 0.55
N TYR A 205 -4.74 -10.42 -0.77
CA TYR A 205 -3.42 -10.12 -1.33
C TYR A 205 -3.35 -8.85 -2.18
N CYS A 206 -4.48 -8.40 -2.73
CA CYS A 206 -4.54 -7.21 -3.57
C CYS A 206 -4.90 -5.96 -2.76
N VAL A 207 -4.20 -4.87 -3.00
CA VAL A 207 -4.43 -3.60 -2.28
C VAL A 207 -5.81 -3.04 -2.61
N ILE A 208 -6.55 -2.64 -1.58
CA ILE A 208 -7.73 -1.78 -1.73
C ILE A 208 -7.63 -0.52 -0.87
N GLY A 209 -8.06 0.59 -1.45
CA GLY A 209 -8.32 1.83 -0.73
C GLY A 209 -9.41 2.63 -1.44
N GLY A 210 -9.41 3.94 -1.29
CA GLY A 210 -10.39 4.82 -1.96
C GLY A 210 -10.85 5.94 -1.05
N GLU A 211 -12.10 6.36 -1.16
CA GLU A 211 -12.66 7.50 -0.44
C GLU A 211 -14.17 7.39 -0.22
N THR A 212 -14.68 8.12 0.76
CA THR A 212 -16.11 8.39 0.93
C THR A 212 -16.52 9.58 0.05
N CYS A 213 -17.77 9.66 -0.42
CA CYS A 213 -18.18 10.75 -1.31
C CYS A 213 -19.48 11.49 -0.93
N ALA A 214 -20.43 10.83 -0.26
CA ALA A 214 -21.66 11.46 0.25
C ALA A 214 -22.24 10.69 1.44
N VAL A 215 -22.95 11.41 2.31
CA VAL A 215 -23.72 10.87 3.44
C VAL A 215 -24.97 10.14 2.95
N THR A 216 -25.33 9.04 3.62
CA THR A 216 -26.48 8.22 3.23
C THR A 216 -27.72 8.49 4.07
N LYS A 217 -28.89 8.08 3.55
CA LYS A 217 -30.17 8.14 4.26
C LYS A 217 -30.47 6.86 5.07
N ASN A 218 -29.74 5.77 4.85
CA ASN A 218 -30.07 4.42 5.31
C ASN A 218 -28.99 3.80 6.21
N ASP A 219 -28.25 4.63 6.95
CA ASP A 219 -27.23 4.24 7.93
C ASP A 219 -26.06 3.40 7.38
N ARG A 220 -25.97 3.26 6.06
CA ARG A 220 -24.92 2.51 5.35
C ARG A 220 -23.52 3.05 5.66
N ASP A 221 -23.42 4.36 5.85
CA ASP A 221 -22.21 5.11 6.17
C ASP A 221 -21.87 5.19 7.66
N LYS A 222 -22.61 4.50 8.54
CA LYS A 222 -22.33 4.47 9.98
C LYS A 222 -21.28 3.43 10.37
N CYS A 223 -20.78 3.56 11.60
CA CYS A 223 -19.69 2.75 12.15
C CYS A 223 -19.84 1.22 12.00
N PRO A 224 -21.01 0.60 12.28
CA PRO A 224 -21.13 -0.85 12.19
C PRO A 224 -20.80 -1.38 10.79
N THR A 225 -21.26 -0.70 9.76
CA THR A 225 -21.02 -1.09 8.37
C THR A 225 -19.61 -0.73 7.93
N ALA A 226 -19.13 0.46 8.30
CA ALA A 226 -17.77 0.90 7.99
C ALA A 226 -16.72 -0.08 8.51
N LEU A 227 -16.76 -0.42 9.81
CA LEU A 227 -15.82 -1.36 10.43
C LEU A 227 -15.94 -2.77 9.84
N LYS A 228 -17.17 -3.24 9.59
CA LYS A 228 -17.42 -4.56 9.02
C LYS A 228 -16.82 -4.69 7.61
N GLU A 229 -17.10 -3.74 6.72
CA GLU A 229 -16.63 -3.83 5.33
C GLU A 229 -15.15 -3.49 5.18
N MET A 230 -14.61 -2.59 6.00
CA MET A 230 -13.16 -2.36 6.02
C MET A 230 -12.39 -3.61 6.42
N ALA A 231 -12.87 -4.33 7.45
CA ALA A 231 -12.29 -5.60 7.86
C ALA A 231 -12.51 -6.70 6.81
N TYR A 232 -13.71 -6.78 6.23
CA TYR A 232 -14.06 -7.83 5.27
C TYR A 232 -13.31 -7.69 3.95
N PHE A 233 -13.05 -6.46 3.48
CA PHE A 233 -12.31 -6.21 2.24
C PHE A 233 -10.85 -5.82 2.46
N HIS A 234 -10.30 -5.98 3.67
CA HIS A 234 -8.89 -5.72 3.96
C HIS A 234 -8.40 -4.31 3.54
N TRP A 235 -9.09 -3.27 4.01
CA TRP A 235 -8.79 -1.90 3.61
C TRP A 235 -7.39 -1.43 4.01
N THR A 236 -6.59 -1.04 3.01
CA THR A 236 -5.21 -0.59 3.19
C THR A 236 -5.12 0.90 3.54
N PHE A 237 -5.97 1.73 2.92
CA PHE A 237 -6.01 3.16 3.17
C PHE A 237 -7.36 3.76 2.80
N LEU A 238 -7.62 4.98 3.29
CA LEU A 238 -8.80 5.76 2.93
C LEU A 238 -8.39 7.23 2.82
N ASN A 239 -8.78 7.90 1.72
CA ASN A 239 -8.53 9.31 1.49
C ASN A 239 -9.53 10.16 2.30
N GLU A 240 -9.02 10.94 3.25
CA GLU A 240 -9.80 11.86 4.09
C GLU A 240 -9.97 13.26 3.48
N GLY A 241 -9.34 13.53 2.33
CA GLY A 241 -9.32 14.87 1.73
C GLY A 241 -10.60 15.26 0.98
N TYR A 242 -11.39 14.29 0.50
CA TYR A 242 -12.51 14.54 -0.41
C TYR A 242 -13.83 14.86 0.31
N ASN A 243 -14.48 13.88 0.95
CA ASN A 243 -15.71 14.12 1.74
C ASN A 243 -15.43 13.97 3.23
N ARG A 244 -15.58 15.05 4.00
CA ARG A 244 -15.32 15.06 5.46
C ARG A 244 -16.57 14.79 6.32
N ASP A 245 -17.76 14.78 5.72
CA ASP A 245 -19.03 14.66 6.44
C ASP A 245 -19.26 13.25 6.97
N VAL A 246 -18.91 12.22 6.18
CA VAL A 246 -18.98 10.82 6.63
C VAL A 246 -18.03 10.59 7.82
N TYR A 247 -16.84 11.20 7.81
CA TYR A 247 -15.94 11.13 8.96
C TYR A 247 -16.48 11.84 10.19
N ALA A 248 -17.29 12.90 10.03
CA ALA A 248 -17.96 13.55 11.15
C ALA A 248 -18.98 12.61 11.82
N ILE A 249 -19.67 11.78 11.03
CA ILE A 249 -20.53 10.69 11.54
C ILE A 249 -19.69 9.69 12.33
N TRP A 250 -18.57 9.20 11.80
CA TRP A 250 -17.73 8.23 12.52
C TRP A 250 -17.10 8.79 13.80
N LYS A 251 -16.81 10.09 13.84
CA LYS A 251 -16.35 10.76 15.06
C LYS A 251 -17.46 10.83 16.11
N LYS A 252 -18.68 11.17 15.69
CA LYS A 252 -19.86 11.21 16.56
C LYS A 252 -20.23 9.82 17.09
N ASP A 253 -20.16 8.81 16.23
CA ASP A 253 -20.47 7.42 16.55
C ASP A 253 -19.31 6.69 17.27
N GLY A 254 -18.13 7.32 17.35
CA GLY A 254 -17.01 6.86 18.17
C GLY A 254 -16.04 5.88 17.50
N CYS A 255 -16.19 5.52 16.22
CA CYS A 255 -15.30 4.59 15.54
C CYS A 255 -14.18 5.23 14.71
N TYR A 256 -14.15 6.56 14.53
CA TYR A 256 -13.13 7.22 13.70
C TYR A 256 -11.69 6.86 14.13
N GLU A 257 -11.41 6.85 15.44
CA GLU A 257 -10.08 6.48 15.96
C GLU A 257 -9.76 4.99 15.77
N GLU A 258 -10.77 4.12 15.73
CA GLU A 258 -10.56 2.72 15.40
C GLU A 258 -10.23 2.56 13.91
N VAL A 259 -11.03 3.17 13.02
CA VAL A 259 -10.78 3.21 11.58
C VAL A 259 -9.37 3.71 11.30
N HIS A 260 -9.02 4.89 11.83
CA HIS A 260 -7.72 5.51 11.60
C HIS A 260 -6.55 4.63 12.07
N ARG A 261 -6.70 3.90 13.18
CA ARG A 261 -5.64 3.02 13.71
C ARG A 261 -5.55 1.66 13.01
N ARG A 262 -6.63 1.20 12.38
CA ARG A 262 -6.72 -0.15 11.78
C ARG A 262 -6.55 -0.15 10.26
N LEU A 263 -6.65 0.98 9.56
CA LEU A 263 -6.32 1.04 8.13
C LEU A 263 -4.92 0.48 7.84
N GLY A 264 -4.82 -0.42 6.86
CA GLY A 264 -3.58 -1.13 6.57
C GLY A 264 -3.26 -2.16 7.64
N TYR A 265 -1.98 -2.28 7.97
CA TYR A 265 -1.51 -3.21 9.00
C TYR A 265 -1.21 -2.47 10.30
N ARG A 266 -1.40 -3.18 11.42
CA ARG A 266 -0.97 -2.76 12.75
C ARG A 266 -0.37 -3.95 13.48
N LEU A 267 0.94 -4.13 13.34
CA LEU A 267 1.65 -5.29 13.86
C LEU A 267 2.07 -5.06 15.32
N SER A 268 1.88 -6.05 16.19
CA SER A 268 2.39 -6.07 17.56
C SER A 268 3.03 -7.41 17.89
N LEU A 269 4.09 -7.40 18.69
CA LEU A 269 4.75 -8.58 19.23
C LEU A 269 3.97 -9.10 20.44
N SER A 270 3.52 -10.35 20.39
CA SER A 270 2.84 -11.01 21.51
C SER A 270 3.77 -11.96 22.27
N GLN A 271 4.75 -12.57 21.59
CA GLN A 271 5.69 -13.51 22.18
C GLN A 271 7.03 -13.49 21.47
N THR A 272 8.09 -13.71 22.23
CA THR A 272 9.45 -14.00 21.74
C THR A 272 9.99 -15.22 22.47
N ILE A 273 10.56 -16.16 21.73
CA ILE A 273 11.29 -17.31 22.24
C ILE A 273 12.62 -17.36 21.51
N LEU A 274 13.69 -17.20 22.27
CA LEU A 274 15.08 -17.22 21.83
C LEU A 274 15.91 -18.00 22.85
N PRO A 275 17.00 -18.65 22.42
CA PRO A 275 17.90 -19.32 23.35
C PRO A 275 18.64 -18.29 24.22
N ASP A 276 18.95 -18.65 25.47
CA ASP A 276 19.78 -17.81 26.35
C ASP A 276 21.24 -17.75 25.89
N SER A 277 21.71 -18.81 25.22
CA SER A 277 23.07 -18.87 24.69
C SER A 277 23.16 -19.60 23.35
N VAL A 278 24.20 -19.26 22.59
CA VAL A 278 24.58 -19.92 21.34
C VAL A 278 26.10 -19.89 21.20
N HIS A 279 26.71 -20.91 20.61
CA HIS A 279 28.15 -20.91 20.40
C HIS A 279 28.53 -20.35 19.01
N PRO A 280 29.74 -19.80 18.85
CA PRO A 280 30.27 -19.49 17.52
C PRO A 280 30.28 -20.73 16.63
N GLY A 281 29.75 -20.60 15.42
CA GLY A 281 29.51 -21.72 14.50
C GLY A 281 28.24 -22.52 14.78
N GLY A 282 27.40 -22.11 15.74
CA GLY A 282 26.16 -22.78 16.09
C GLY A 282 24.94 -22.23 15.33
N THR A 283 23.77 -22.68 15.76
CA THR A 283 22.48 -22.29 15.18
C THR A 283 21.62 -21.60 16.25
N LEU A 284 21.16 -20.39 15.95
CA LEU A 284 20.22 -19.64 16.78
C LEU A 284 18.81 -19.88 16.23
N CYS A 285 17.99 -20.62 16.98
CA CYS A 285 16.57 -20.79 16.68
C CYS A 285 15.77 -19.60 17.21
N TYR A 286 14.77 -19.17 16.45
CA TYR A 286 13.88 -18.09 16.84
C TYR A 286 12.42 -18.50 16.67
N GLN A 287 11.57 -17.97 17.55
CA GLN A 287 10.13 -17.97 17.37
C GLN A 287 9.57 -16.64 17.89
N PHE A 288 8.76 -15.99 17.07
CA PHE A 288 8.03 -14.77 17.41
C PHE A 288 6.55 -14.98 17.09
N THR A 289 5.66 -14.47 17.93
CA THR A 289 4.24 -14.37 17.59
C THR A 289 3.91 -12.92 17.32
N ILE A 290 3.54 -12.59 16.09
CA ILE A 290 3.08 -11.26 15.68
C ILE A 290 1.56 -11.27 15.56
N LYS A 291 0.91 -10.26 16.11
CA LYS A 291 -0.52 -10.00 15.92
C LYS A 291 -0.70 -8.79 15.00
N ASN A 292 -1.48 -8.94 13.94
CA ASN A 292 -1.94 -7.83 13.11
C ASN A 292 -3.36 -7.41 13.53
N ASP A 293 -3.49 -6.25 14.17
CA ASP A 293 -4.77 -5.65 14.56
C ASP A 293 -5.36 -4.73 13.48
N GLY A 294 -4.65 -4.57 12.37
CA GLY A 294 -5.11 -3.81 11.21
C GLY A 294 -6.23 -4.52 10.42
N PHE A 295 -6.67 -3.88 9.35
CA PHE A 295 -7.61 -4.45 8.39
C PHE A 295 -6.90 -5.25 7.30
N ALA A 296 -5.65 -4.95 6.98
CA ALA A 296 -4.91 -5.56 5.88
C ALA A 296 -3.52 -6.07 6.30
N ALA A 297 -2.96 -7.00 5.54
CA ALA A 297 -1.53 -7.30 5.59
C ALA A 297 -0.68 -6.15 5.00
N PRO A 298 0.63 -6.11 5.28
CA PRO A 298 1.58 -5.32 4.51
C PRO A 298 1.44 -5.52 2.99
N ALA A 299 1.15 -4.44 2.26
CA ALA A 299 0.95 -4.46 0.81
C ALA A 299 2.19 -4.87 0.01
N LYS A 300 3.38 -4.62 0.57
CA LYS A 300 4.68 -4.98 -0.01
C LYS A 300 5.35 -6.07 0.82
N SER A 301 6.10 -6.93 0.13
CA SER A 301 7.05 -7.82 0.79
C SER A 301 8.19 -6.96 1.35
N MET A 302 8.44 -7.06 2.65
CA MET A 302 9.52 -6.35 3.34
C MET A 302 10.62 -7.33 3.74
N ASN A 303 11.84 -6.82 3.95
CA ASN A 303 12.90 -7.64 4.51
C ASN A 303 12.73 -7.70 6.02
N VAL A 304 12.75 -8.92 6.57
CA VAL A 304 12.65 -9.17 8.00
C VAL A 304 14.01 -9.64 8.50
N TYR A 305 14.53 -9.05 9.56
CA TYR A 305 15.83 -9.39 10.13
C TYR A 305 15.71 -9.67 11.61
N ILE A 306 16.40 -10.72 12.07
CA ILE A 306 16.85 -10.77 13.46
C ILE A 306 18.18 -10.03 13.55
N VAL A 307 18.31 -9.14 14.54
CA VAL A 307 19.46 -8.26 14.73
C VAL A 307 20.05 -8.50 16.11
N LEU A 308 21.36 -8.68 16.18
CA LEU A 308 22.16 -8.77 17.40
C LEU A 308 22.98 -7.49 17.57
N HIS A 309 22.84 -6.84 18.72
CA HIS A 309 23.59 -5.64 19.08
C HIS A 309 24.55 -5.96 20.22
N SER A 310 25.85 -5.85 19.95
CA SER A 310 26.93 -6.14 20.89
C SER A 310 26.93 -5.15 22.06
N GLN A 311 26.82 -5.64 23.29
CA GLN A 311 26.96 -4.81 24.49
C GLN A 311 28.41 -4.38 24.77
N HIS A 312 29.39 -5.01 24.13
CA HIS A 312 30.81 -4.72 24.34
C HIS A 312 31.34 -3.57 23.49
N ASP A 313 31.02 -3.56 22.19
CA ASP A 313 31.56 -2.59 21.22
C ASP A 313 30.48 -1.87 20.39
N GLY A 314 29.20 -2.09 20.69
CA GLY A 314 28.07 -1.41 20.04
C GLY A 314 27.85 -1.79 18.58
N LYS A 315 28.52 -2.83 18.07
CA LYS A 315 28.34 -3.28 16.68
C LYS A 315 27.04 -4.05 16.50
N TYR A 316 26.45 -3.90 15.32
CA TYR A 316 25.25 -4.62 14.93
C TYR A 316 25.60 -5.74 13.96
N PHE A 317 24.83 -6.82 14.07
CA PHE A 317 24.88 -7.96 13.18
C PHE A 317 23.45 -8.39 12.86
N ALA A 318 23.20 -8.93 11.68
CA ALA A 318 21.85 -9.34 11.29
C ALA A 318 21.87 -10.57 10.39
N ALA A 319 20.76 -11.30 10.41
CA ALA A 319 20.41 -12.31 9.43
C ALA A 319 19.00 -12.05 8.91
N GLU A 320 18.83 -12.10 7.59
CA GLU A 320 17.52 -11.98 6.95
C GLU A 320 16.71 -13.27 7.18
N LEU A 321 15.45 -13.12 7.54
CA LEU A 321 14.51 -14.20 7.78
C LEU A 321 13.67 -14.40 6.53
N SER A 322 13.50 -15.65 6.09
CA SER A 322 12.75 -16.00 4.89
C SER A 322 11.23 -16.02 5.12
N HIS A 323 10.66 -14.86 5.46
CA HIS A 323 9.22 -14.68 5.67
C HIS A 323 8.68 -13.57 4.76
N ASP A 324 7.52 -13.79 4.16
CA ASP A 324 6.87 -12.77 3.34
C ASP A 324 5.82 -12.03 4.17
N THR A 325 6.06 -10.75 4.45
CA THR A 325 5.15 -9.92 5.24
C THR A 325 3.76 -9.79 4.64
N ARG A 326 3.58 -10.06 3.35
CA ARG A 326 2.27 -10.06 2.68
C ARG A 326 1.33 -11.18 3.17
N THR A 327 1.83 -12.18 3.89
CA THR A 327 1.00 -13.24 4.48
C THR A 327 0.52 -12.91 5.89
N TRP A 328 0.95 -11.78 6.47
CA TRP A 328 0.61 -11.38 7.83
C TRP A 328 -0.76 -10.69 7.88
N GLN A 329 -1.81 -11.42 7.48
CA GLN A 329 -3.21 -10.99 7.50
C GLN A 329 -3.70 -10.59 8.89
N PRO A 330 -4.86 -9.92 9.06
CA PRO A 330 -5.42 -9.66 10.38
C PRO A 330 -5.50 -10.94 11.23
N GLY A 331 -4.97 -10.91 12.45
CA GLY A 331 -4.86 -12.09 13.32
C GLY A 331 -3.44 -12.38 13.83
N HIS A 332 -3.23 -13.59 14.33
CA HIS A 332 -1.96 -14.06 14.91
C HIS A 332 -1.13 -14.85 13.90
N HIS A 333 0.18 -14.63 13.91
CA HIS A 333 1.16 -15.27 13.03
C HIS A 333 2.36 -15.74 13.84
N ASP A 334 2.66 -17.03 13.76
CA ASP A 334 3.86 -17.62 14.34
C ASP A 334 4.98 -17.65 13.30
N ILE A 335 6.04 -16.92 13.60
CA ILE A 335 7.21 -16.73 12.76
C ILE A 335 8.36 -17.47 13.43
N GLN A 336 8.76 -18.59 12.85
CA GLN A 336 9.81 -19.44 13.41
C GLN A 336 10.84 -19.83 12.37
N GLY A 337 12.04 -20.19 12.85
CA GLY A 337 13.12 -20.67 12.02
C GLY A 337 14.44 -20.64 12.76
N SER A 338 15.53 -20.62 12.00
CA SER A 338 16.87 -20.54 12.55
C SER A 338 17.81 -19.73 11.67
N VAL A 339 18.88 -19.23 12.29
CA VAL A 339 19.97 -18.51 11.64
C VAL A 339 21.32 -19.03 12.16
N HIS A 340 22.34 -18.99 11.32
CA HIS A 340 23.67 -19.49 11.65
C HIS A 340 24.52 -18.39 12.29
N VAL A 341 25.08 -18.66 13.47
CA VAL A 341 26.06 -17.77 14.12
C VAL A 341 27.43 -18.17 13.61
N THR A 342 28.10 -17.29 12.86
CA THR A 342 29.37 -17.66 12.23
C THR A 342 30.47 -17.96 13.27
N ARG A 343 31.50 -18.75 12.90
CA ARG A 343 32.62 -19.08 13.80
C ARG A 343 33.45 -17.87 14.24
N ALA A 344 33.40 -16.77 13.47
CA ALA A 344 34.14 -15.55 13.76
C ALA A 344 33.40 -14.62 14.74
N PHE A 345 32.18 -15.00 15.17
CA PHE A 345 31.39 -14.19 16.08
C PHE A 345 32.08 -14.10 17.45
N GLN A 346 32.23 -12.88 17.96
CA GLN A 346 32.91 -12.66 19.22
C GLN A 346 32.07 -13.17 20.39
N GLN A 347 32.75 -13.61 21.45
CA GLN A 347 32.06 -13.93 22.69
C GLN A 347 31.54 -12.66 23.35
N GLY A 348 30.38 -12.75 24.00
CA GLY A 348 29.78 -11.62 24.69
C GLY A 348 28.27 -11.71 24.78
N SER A 349 27.66 -10.64 25.30
CA SER A 349 26.21 -10.49 25.40
C SER A 349 25.70 -9.62 24.25
N TYR A 350 24.61 -10.05 23.63
CA TYR A 350 24.01 -9.39 22.49
C TYR A 350 22.53 -9.14 22.72
N ASP A 351 22.11 -7.87 22.70
CA ASP A 351 20.70 -7.51 22.73
C ASP A 351 20.05 -7.84 21.39
N THR A 352 18.81 -8.33 21.44
CA THR A 352 18.12 -8.82 20.24
C THR A 352 17.03 -7.86 19.79
N TYR A 353 16.94 -7.66 18.47
CA TYR A 353 15.92 -6.83 17.84
C TYR A 353 15.34 -7.52 16.61
N LEU A 354 14.11 -7.14 16.26
CA LEU A 354 13.48 -7.43 14.98
C LEU A 354 13.47 -6.16 14.14
N ALA A 355 14.00 -6.23 12.92
CA ALA A 355 13.92 -5.14 11.95
C ALA A 355 13.06 -5.58 10.77
N ILE A 356 12.07 -4.77 10.39
CA ILE A 356 11.17 -5.04 9.26
C ILE A 356 11.27 -3.82 8.33
N GLY A 357 12.03 -3.91 7.25
CA GLY A 357 12.40 -2.77 6.40
C GLY A 357 11.95 -2.90 4.96
N ASP A 358 11.65 -1.77 4.31
CA ASP A 358 11.42 -1.73 2.87
C ASP A 358 12.66 -2.24 2.09
N LYS A 359 12.43 -2.99 1.00
CA LYS A 359 13.52 -3.61 0.22
C LYS A 359 14.33 -2.61 -0.60
N VAL A 360 13.69 -1.52 -1.04
CA VAL A 360 14.30 -0.46 -1.85
C VAL A 360 14.91 0.61 -0.95
N LEU A 361 14.18 1.01 0.10
CA LEU A 361 14.56 2.08 1.03
C LEU A 361 15.21 1.55 2.32
N LYS A 362 15.95 0.44 2.21
CA LYS A 362 16.57 -0.28 3.34
C LYS A 362 17.59 0.53 4.15
N ASP A 363 18.12 1.62 3.62
CA ASP A 363 19.05 2.49 4.34
C ASP A 363 18.36 3.64 5.09
N ARG A 364 17.02 3.67 5.11
CA ARG A 364 16.21 4.73 5.72
C ARG A 364 15.29 4.13 6.77
N SER A 365 15.54 4.44 8.04
CA SER A 365 14.73 3.88 9.12
C SER A 365 13.27 4.28 8.96
N ASP A 366 12.99 5.45 8.35
CA ASP A 366 11.64 6.00 8.08
C ASP A 366 10.68 4.97 7.46
N PHE A 367 11.22 4.04 6.68
CA PHE A 367 10.50 3.00 5.95
C PHE A 367 10.60 1.62 6.62
N TYR A 368 11.00 1.58 7.89
CA TYR A 368 10.93 0.40 8.74
C TYR A 368 9.64 0.39 9.55
N VAL A 369 9.04 -0.80 9.66
CA VAL A 369 7.85 -1.05 10.47
C VAL A 369 8.24 -1.13 11.94
N LEU A 370 7.58 -0.30 12.73
CA LEU A 370 7.67 -0.30 14.18
C LEU A 370 6.42 -0.97 14.75
N LEU A 371 6.63 -1.91 15.67
CA LEU A 371 5.57 -2.68 16.30
C LEU A 371 4.80 -1.82 17.30
N ALA A 372 3.49 -2.03 17.32
CA ALA A 372 2.48 -1.30 18.07
C ALA A 372 2.46 -1.63 19.58
N ASN A 373 3.61 -1.95 20.14
CA ASN A 373 3.81 -2.30 21.54
C ASN A 373 4.33 -1.09 22.32
N LYS A 374 4.08 -1.09 23.62
CA LYS A 374 4.78 -0.21 24.55
C LYS A 374 6.22 -0.72 24.73
N ASP A 375 7.19 0.18 24.78
CA ASP A 375 8.60 -0.08 25.13
C ASP A 375 9.40 -1.04 24.21
N VAL A 376 8.79 -1.54 23.13
CA VAL A 376 9.44 -2.35 22.07
C VAL A 376 10.07 -1.49 20.96
N PRO A 377 9.39 -0.51 20.33
CA PRO A 377 9.95 0.18 19.18
C PRO A 377 11.03 1.20 19.56
N ASP A 378 12.22 1.09 18.97
CA ASP A 378 13.19 2.17 18.85
C ASP A 378 12.87 3.00 17.60
N HIS A 379 12.16 4.10 17.82
CA HIS A 379 11.72 5.00 16.75
C HIS A 379 12.86 5.65 15.97
N ALA A 380 14.03 5.84 16.60
CA ALA A 380 15.16 6.48 15.95
C ALA A 380 15.92 5.49 15.06
N ALA A 381 16.11 4.26 15.54
CA ALA A 381 16.84 3.22 14.81
C ALA A 381 15.98 2.46 13.80
N GLY A 382 14.64 2.46 13.93
CA GLY A 382 13.77 1.63 13.10
C GLY A 382 13.82 0.15 13.51
N LEU A 383 14.08 -0.13 14.79
CA LEU A 383 14.24 -1.48 15.34
C LEU A 383 13.17 -1.76 16.38
N ASN A 384 12.85 -3.04 16.59
CA ASN A 384 11.89 -3.49 17.60
C ASN A 384 12.62 -4.38 18.60
N ASN A 385 12.75 -3.94 19.84
CA ASN A 385 13.43 -4.66 20.91
C ASN A 385 12.66 -5.94 21.24
N LEU A 386 13.35 -7.08 21.20
CA LEU A 386 12.78 -8.39 21.51
C LEU A 386 12.83 -8.72 23.01
N HIS A 387 13.40 -7.81 23.82
CA HIS A 387 13.57 -7.91 25.27
C HIS A 387 14.29 -9.18 25.71
N HIS A 388 15.21 -9.65 24.88
CA HIS A 388 16.03 -10.82 25.15
C HIS A 388 17.49 -10.53 24.83
N THR A 389 18.40 -11.06 25.64
CA THR A 389 19.84 -10.98 25.43
C THR A 389 20.37 -12.40 25.21
N VAL A 390 21.06 -12.61 24.09
CA VAL A 390 21.71 -13.88 23.79
C VAL A 390 23.17 -13.79 24.18
N LYS A 391 23.66 -14.79 24.92
CA LYS A 391 25.08 -14.94 25.22
C LYS A 391 25.77 -15.79 24.17
N VAL A 392 26.82 -15.25 23.55
CA VAL A 392 27.71 -16.00 22.67
C VAL A 392 28.90 -16.50 23.48
N ASP A 393 29.01 -17.82 23.69
CA ASP A 393 30.13 -18.43 24.42
C ASP A 393 30.51 -19.83 23.88
N THR A 394 31.66 -20.36 24.29
CA THR A 394 32.23 -21.60 23.72
C THR A 394 31.60 -22.90 24.22
N HIS A 395 30.58 -22.86 25.09
CA HIS A 395 30.00 -24.07 25.65
C HIS A 395 28.75 -24.48 24.87
N HIS A 396 28.90 -25.45 23.97
CA HIS A 396 27.97 -26.54 23.58
C HIS A 396 28.25 -27.01 22.14
N SER A 397 27.89 -28.26 21.87
CA SER A 397 28.07 -28.95 20.59
C SER A 397 26.76 -28.99 19.77
N GLY A 398 26.78 -28.55 18.51
CA GLY A 398 25.73 -28.93 17.55
C GLY A 398 25.58 -28.07 16.28
N ASP A 399 25.87 -28.72 15.15
CA ASP A 399 25.41 -28.60 13.76
C ASP A 399 25.27 -27.25 13.01
N ALA A 400 25.93 -27.24 11.84
CA ALA A 400 25.77 -26.31 10.75
C ALA A 400 24.56 -26.69 9.89
N GLY A 401 23.44 -25.99 10.07
CA GLY A 401 22.31 -26.03 9.14
C GLY A 401 22.49 -25.05 7.97
N SER A 402 21.83 -25.30 6.83
CA SER A 402 21.86 -24.46 5.62
C SER A 402 21.02 -23.16 5.73
N CYS A 403 21.02 -22.51 6.90
CA CYS A 403 20.23 -21.30 7.17
C CYS A 403 21.05 -20.00 6.94
N ALA A 404 20.36 -18.86 6.89
CA ALA A 404 21.01 -17.56 6.70
C ALA A 404 22.01 -17.28 7.84
N SER A 405 23.19 -16.76 7.50
CA SER A 405 24.22 -16.44 8.48
C SER A 405 24.04 -15.05 9.07
N ILE A 406 24.25 -14.92 10.39
CA ILE A 406 24.36 -13.64 11.07
C ILE A 406 25.70 -13.00 10.67
N ILE A 407 25.63 -11.85 10.00
CA ILE A 407 26.78 -11.11 9.47
C ILE A 407 26.81 -9.68 10.02
N PRO A 408 27.97 -8.99 9.99
CA PRO A 408 28.04 -7.57 10.31
C PRO A 408 27.00 -6.78 9.52
N TRP A 409 26.27 -5.91 10.20
CA TRP A 409 25.18 -5.15 9.62
C TRP A 409 25.25 -3.69 10.03
N THR A 410 24.94 -2.80 9.09
CA THR A 410 24.86 -1.36 9.36
C THR A 410 23.39 -0.98 9.51
N PRO A 411 22.97 -0.44 10.66
CA PRO A 411 21.61 0.04 10.83
C PRO A 411 21.23 1.10 9.82
N PRO A 412 19.93 1.21 9.46
CA PRO A 412 19.48 2.25 8.57
C PRO A 412 19.74 3.63 9.18
N LYS A 413 19.87 4.65 8.33
CA LYS A 413 20.03 6.04 8.76
C LYS A 413 18.83 6.43 9.62
N ARG A 414 19.14 7.04 10.77
CA ARG A 414 18.14 7.46 11.76
C ARG A 414 17.15 8.45 11.17
N SER A 415 15.90 8.32 11.58
CA SER A 415 14.82 9.22 11.19
C SER A 415 15.21 10.67 11.53
N ARG A 416 15.03 11.58 10.58
CA ARG A 416 15.20 13.03 10.81
C ARG A 416 13.95 13.66 11.44
N HIS A 417 12.86 12.91 11.54
CA HIS A 417 11.56 13.40 12.04
C HIS A 417 11.08 12.55 13.24
N SER A 418 10.51 13.19 14.26
CA SER A 418 9.85 12.44 15.33
C SER A 418 8.61 11.76 14.75
N ARG A 419 8.61 10.42 14.69
CA ARG A 419 7.45 9.64 14.18
C ARG A 419 6.23 9.65 15.11
N VAL A 420 6.35 10.31 16.26
CA VAL A 420 5.23 10.59 17.18
C VAL A 420 4.41 11.75 16.60
N PHE A 421 3.64 11.47 15.55
CA PHE A 421 2.67 12.41 15.02
C PHE A 421 1.46 12.48 15.96
N LYS A 422 1.53 13.32 17.00
CA LYS A 422 0.33 13.85 17.65
C LYS A 422 -0.28 14.90 16.73
N GLY A 423 -1.19 14.46 15.85
CA GLY A 423 -2.31 15.28 15.36
C GLY A 423 -2.02 16.63 14.68
N LEU A 424 -0.83 16.91 14.13
CA LEU A 424 -0.59 18.12 13.33
C LEU A 424 -0.06 17.77 11.94
N LEU A 425 -0.99 17.45 11.03
CA LEU A 425 -0.76 17.37 9.58
C LEU A 425 -0.63 18.78 8.93
N TYR A 426 -0.55 19.85 9.72
CA TYR A 426 -0.77 21.21 9.19
C TYR A 426 0.47 21.91 8.62
N LEU A 427 1.70 21.44 8.89
CA LEU A 427 2.91 22.21 8.57
C LEU A 427 3.73 21.74 7.36
N ILE A 428 3.61 20.47 6.94
CA ILE A 428 4.39 19.95 5.80
C ILE A 428 3.69 20.27 4.47
N ILE A 429 2.36 20.43 4.49
CA ILE A 429 1.57 20.75 3.29
C ILE A 429 1.74 22.21 2.86
N THR A 430 2.19 23.11 3.73
CA THR A 430 2.39 24.54 3.36
C THR A 430 3.48 24.76 2.32
N THR A 431 4.46 23.85 2.19
CA THR A 431 5.47 23.92 1.11
C THR A 431 4.93 23.35 -0.21
N LEU A 432 3.90 22.50 -0.16
CA LEU A 432 3.20 21.93 -1.33
C LEU A 432 2.00 22.79 -1.79
N LYS A 433 1.55 23.75 -0.97
CA LYS A 433 0.39 24.63 -1.23
C LYS A 433 0.60 25.69 -2.33
N ASN A 434 1.81 25.84 -2.86
CA ASN A 434 2.07 26.78 -3.96
C ASN A 434 1.74 26.24 -5.36
N GLN A 435 1.14 25.04 -5.47
CA GLN A 435 0.56 24.56 -6.73
C GLN A 435 -0.91 24.15 -6.54
N GLN A 436 -1.78 25.15 -6.76
CA GLN A 436 -3.20 25.09 -7.11
C GLN A 436 -4.14 24.23 -6.26
N ILE A 437 -4.78 24.87 -5.28
CA ILE A 437 -6.09 24.46 -4.75
C ILE A 437 -7.16 25.19 -5.58
N ILE A 438 -7.95 24.44 -6.34
CA ILE A 438 -9.28 24.89 -6.76
C ILE A 438 -10.18 24.61 -5.55
N ASN A 439 -10.68 25.68 -4.93
CA ASN A 439 -11.71 25.59 -3.90
C ASN A 439 -12.90 24.80 -4.44
N SER A 440 -13.31 23.78 -3.69
CA SER A 440 -14.52 23.00 -3.90
C SER A 440 -15.77 23.75 -3.42
N ASP A 441 -15.88 25.04 -3.73
CA ASP A 441 -17.13 25.77 -3.58
C ASP A 441 -17.88 25.76 -4.91
N SER A 442 -19.14 25.34 -4.84
CA SER A 442 -20.13 25.20 -5.92
C SER A 442 -20.05 23.93 -6.79
N LEU A 443 -20.65 22.84 -6.30
CA LEU A 443 -21.57 22.04 -7.10
C LEU A 443 -22.82 21.75 -6.24
N PRO A 444 -24.05 21.90 -6.78
CA PRO A 444 -25.31 21.71 -6.06
C PRO A 444 -25.59 20.26 -5.68
#